data_AF-A0A3M0WLC4-F1
#
_entry.id   AF-A0A3M0WLC4-F1
#
_cell.length_a   1.000
_cell.length_b   1.000
_cell.length_c   1.000
_cell.angle_alpha   90.00
_cell.angle_beta   90.00
_cell.angle_gamma   90.00
#
_symmetry.space_group_name_H-M   'P 1'
#
loop_
_entity.id
_entity.type
_entity.pdbx_description
1 polymer ?
#
loop_
_entity_poly.entity_id
_entity_poly.type
_entity_poly.pdbx_seq_one_letter_code
_entity_poly.pdbx_strand_id
1 'polypeptide(L)' 'ILAVPASNAQEITDRLVKAGIKAILSYAPIHLEIPEGVKISYSDPVIQLQQMAYYLMPTISQD' A
#
# COMPACT_ATOMS: atom_id res chain seq x y z
N ILE A 1 -8.58 1.08 4.75
CA ILE A 1 -7.61 1.18 3.62
C ILE A 1 -7.22 2.64 3.50
N LEU A 2 -5.94 2.95 3.38
CA LEU A 2 -5.39 4.29 3.21
C LEU A 2 -4.88 4.43 1.77
N ALA A 3 -5.57 5.23 0.96
CA ALA A 3 -5.29 5.45 -0.45
C ALA A 3 -5.30 6.95 -0.76
N VAL A 4 -4.43 7.69 -0.09
CA VAL A 4 -4.29 9.15 -0.20
C VAL A 4 -2.87 9.49 -0.69
N PRO A 5 -2.65 10.70 -1.23
CA PRO A 5 -1.30 11.16 -1.56
C PRO A 5 -0.37 11.10 -0.35
N ALA A 6 0.92 10.87 -0.62
CA ALA A 6 2.00 10.83 0.36
C ALA A 6 1.95 12.01 1.35
N SER A 7 1.72 13.23 0.83
CA SER A 7 1.65 14.48 1.61
C SER A 7 0.61 14.47 2.74
N ASN A 8 -0.43 13.65 2.64
CA ASN A 8 -1.53 13.62 3.59
C ASN A 8 -1.58 12.32 4.40
N ALA A 9 -0.76 11.33 4.06
CA ALA A 9 -0.91 9.97 4.57
C ALA A 9 -0.65 9.87 6.09
N GLN A 10 0.31 10.61 6.64
CA GLN A 10 0.57 10.63 8.09
C GLN A 10 -0.59 11.25 8.87
N GLU A 11 -1.05 12.44 8.48
CA GLU A 11 -2.14 13.14 9.16
C GLU A 11 -3.43 12.29 9.21
N ILE A 12 -3.77 11.63 8.10
CA ILE A 12 -4.93 10.75 8.05
C ILE A 12 -4.70 9.49 8.90
N THR A 13 -3.48 8.93 8.92
CA THR A 13 -3.13 7.80 9.78
C THR A 13 -3.32 8.14 11.26
N ASP A 14 -2.85 9.30 11.70
CA ASP A 14 -3.02 9.76 13.08
C ASP A 14 -4.50 9.88 13.45
N ARG A 15 -5.34 10.38 12.53
CA ARG A 15 -6.78 10.48 12.73
C ARG A 15 -7.45 9.11 12.83
N LEU A 16 -7.05 8.15 11.99
CA LEU A 16 -7.56 6.77 12.06
C LEU A 16 -7.18 6.10 13.39
N VAL A 17 -5.94 6.28 13.83
CA VAL A 17 -5.45 5.76 15.11
C VAL A 17 -6.22 6.36 16.28
N LYS A 18 -6.44 7.68 16.28
CA LYS A 18 -7.26 8.38 17.31
C LYS A 18 -8.70 7.89 17.33
N ALA A 19 -9.26 7.52 16.18
CA ALA A 19 -10.58 6.91 16.07
C ALA A 19 -10.64 5.44 16.55
N GLY A 20 -9.51 4.87 16.98
CA GLY A 20 -9.42 3.52 17.52
C GLY A 20 -9.10 2.43 16.49
N ILE A 21 -8.80 2.78 15.24
CA ILE A 21 -8.40 1.81 14.22
C ILE A 21 -7.06 1.16 14.61
N LYS A 22 -7.03 -0.17 14.59
CA LYS A 22 -5.84 -0.97 14.97
C LYS A 22 -5.14 -1.63 13.79
N ALA A 23 -5.75 -1.64 12.61
CA ALA A 23 -5.18 -2.25 11.42
C ALA A 23 -5.41 -1.34 10.20
N ILE A 24 -4.33 -1.01 9.49
CA ILE A 24 -4.36 -0.15 8.30
C ILE A 24 -3.68 -0.90 7.15
N LEU A 25 -4.36 -0.99 6.01
CA LEU A 25 -3.75 -1.34 4.73
C LEU A 25 -3.45 -0.05 3.99
N SER A 26 -2.18 0.26 3.75
CA SER A 26 -1.73 1.49 3.10
C SER A 26 -1.23 1.21 1.69
N TYR A 27 -1.70 2.03 0.75
CA TYR A 27 -1.17 2.12 -0.62
C TYR A 27 -0.34 3.39 -0.83
N ALA A 28 -0.17 4.21 0.22
CA ALA A 28 0.65 5.41 0.12
C ALA A 28 2.14 5.06 0.04
N PRO A 29 2.92 5.68 -0.87
CA PRO A 29 4.33 5.35 -1.07
C PRO A 29 5.24 6.06 -0.05
N ILE A 30 4.87 5.98 1.24
CA ILE A 30 5.67 6.53 2.35
C ILE A 30 5.66 5.59 3.54
N HIS A 31 6.68 5.72 4.39
CA HIS A 31 6.64 5.13 5.72
C HIS A 31 5.75 5.96 6.64
N LEU A 32 4.91 5.29 7.42
CA LEU A 32 3.99 5.90 8.36
C LEU A 32 4.41 5.58 9.78
N GLU A 33 4.49 6.61 10.61
CA GLU A 33 4.71 6.46 12.05
C GLU A 33 3.39 6.02 12.70
N ILE A 34 3.46 4.94 13.48
CA ILE A 34 2.31 4.35 14.16
C ILE A 34 2.69 3.98 15.59
N PRO A 35 1.77 4.14 16.57
CA PRO A 35 2.03 3.72 17.94
C PRO A 35 1.99 2.20 18.07
N GLU A 36 2.52 1.72 19.20
CA GLU A 36 2.44 0.31 19.57
C GLU A 36 0.98 -0.19 19.59
N GLY A 37 0.76 -1.42 19.14
CA GLY A 37 -0.57 -2.04 19.08
C GLY A 37 -1.40 -1.63 17.86
N VAL A 38 -0.89 -0.78 16.97
CA VAL A 38 -1.43 -0.59 15.62
C VAL A 38 -0.58 -1.41 14.64
N LYS A 39 -1.23 -2.07 13.68
CA LYS A 39 -0.56 -2.79 12.60
C LYS A 39 -0.80 -2.08 11.28
N ILE A 40 0.24 -1.98 10.47
CA ILE A 40 0.14 -1.49 9.12
C ILE A 40 0.70 -2.52 8.13
N SER A 41 -0.01 -2.71 7.03
CA SER A 41 0.46 -3.47 5.88
C SER A 41 0.57 -2.52 4.70
N TYR A 42 1.67 -2.59 3.97
CA TYR A 42 1.90 -1.80 2.77
C TYR A 42 1.66 -2.67 1.55
N SER A 43 0.94 -2.15 0.56
CA SER A 43 0.70 -2.83 -0.69
C SER A 43 0.74 -1.84 -1.83
N ASP A 44 1.45 -2.18 -2.90
CA ASP A 44 1.40 -1.43 -4.16
C ASP A 44 0.65 -2.28 -5.19
N PRO A 45 -0.61 -1.92 -5.53
CA PRO A 45 -1.38 -2.66 -6.53
C PRO A 45 -0.78 -2.52 -7.93
N VAL A 46 -0.02 -1.46 -8.23
CA VAL A 46 0.62 -1.26 -9.54
C VAL A 46 1.70 -2.30 -9.74
N ILE A 47 2.52 -2.58 -8.72
CA ILE A 47 3.55 -3.63 -8.79
C ILE A 47 2.92 -5.00 -9.04
N GLN A 48 1.81 -5.31 -8.38
CA GLN A 48 1.11 -6.59 -8.58
C GLN A 48 0.58 -6.71 -10.01
N LEU A 49 -0.02 -5.65 -10.55
CA LEU A 49 -0.48 -5.63 -11.94
C LEU A 49 0.68 -5.73 -12.94
N GLN A 50 1.81 -5.07 -12.68
CA GLN A 50 3.00 -5.17 -13.52
C GLN A 50 3.56 -6.60 -13.55
N GLN A 51 3.60 -7.27 -12.40
CA GLN A 51 3.99 -8.67 -12.31
C GLN A 51 3.05 -9.56 -13.13
N MET A 52 1.74 -9.38 -12.99
CA MET A 52 0.76 -10.12 -13.80
C MET A 52 0.97 -9.86 -15.30
N ALA A 53 1.16 -8.59 -15.69
CA ALA A 53 1.41 -8.22 -17.08
C ALA A 53 2.67 -8.89 -17.65
N TYR A 54 3.77 -8.93 -16.88
CA TYR A 54 5.01 -9.61 -17.28
C TYR A 54 4.77 -11.09 -17.62
N TYR A 55 4.02 -11.82 -16.80
CA TYR A 55 3.74 -13.26 -17.04
C TYR A 55 2.71 -13.52 -18.15
N LEU A 56 1.92 -12.51 -18.52
CA LEU A 56 0.95 -12.59 -19.62
C LEU A 56 1.56 -12.17 -20.96
N MET A 57 2.75 -11.55 -20.97
CA MET A 57 3.47 -11.29 -22.21
C MET A 57 3.85 -12.64 -22.83
N PRO A 58 3.52 -12.89 -24.12
CA PRO A 58 3.95 -14.12 -24.77
C PRO A 58 5.46 -14.19 -24.70
N THR A 59 6.00 -15.25 -24.10
CA THR A 59 7.37 -15.66 -24.41
C THR A 59 7.38 -15.87 -25.92
N ILE A 60 8.05 -14.97 -26.66
CA ILE A 60 8.26 -15.18 -28.08
C ILE A 60 9.10 -16.46 -28.16
N SER A 61 8.45 -17.58 -28.48
CA SER A 61 9.13 -18.79 -28.88
C SER A 61 9.98 -18.41 -30.09
N GLN A 62 11.29 -18.42 -29.90
CA GLN A 62 12.24 -18.33 -31.00
C GLN A 62 12.13 -19.66 -31.77
N ASP A 63 11.24 -19.70 -32.76
CA ASP A 63 11.28 -20.66 -33.87
C ASP A 63 12.02 -20.01 -35.05
#